data_AF-A0A355TUE6-F1
#
_entry.id   AF-A0A355TUE6-F1
#
_cell.length_a   1.000
_cell.length_b   1.000
_cell.length_c   1.000
_cell.angle_alpha   90.00
_cell.angle_beta   90.00
_cell.angle_gamma   90.00
#
_symmetry.space_group_name_H-M   'P 1'
#
loop_
_entity.id
_entity.type
_entity.pdbx_description
1 polymer ?
#
loop_
_entity_poly.entity_id
_entity_poly.type
_entity_poly.pdbx_seq_one_letter_code
_entity_poly.pdbx_strand_id
1 'polypeptide(L)'
;MAKKCRGKSPYLSSNLYTIRKYAVVSQQEIADSIGVERTTYTKWEIGTEPSYYHLSKIIKFYNDKGVSLDYNMLLSAPIQITLQSRATGEIIMNRKNDDI
;
A
#
# COMPACT_ATOMS: atom_id res chain seq x y z
N MET A 1 3.01 -9.47 26.11
CA MET A 1 3.20 -10.62 25.19
C MET A 1 2.39 -10.36 23.92
N ALA A 2 3.02 -9.99 22.81
CA ALA A 2 2.32 -9.85 21.53
C ALA A 2 2.18 -11.22 20.86
N LYS A 3 0.95 -11.62 20.55
CA LYS A 3 0.65 -12.89 19.87
C LYS A 3 1.21 -12.83 18.44
N LYS A 4 2.35 -13.49 18.21
CA LYS A 4 2.90 -13.73 16.86
C LYS A 4 1.99 -14.72 16.13
N CYS A 5 0.99 -14.22 15.41
CA CYS A 5 0.22 -15.02 14.47
C CYS A 5 1.13 -15.39 13.29
N ARG A 6 1.39 -16.69 13.12
CA ARG A 6 2.21 -17.25 12.04
C ARG A 6 1.56 -16.92 10.69
N GLY A 7 2.29 -16.30 9.78
CA GLY A 7 1.90 -16.12 8.37
C GLY A 7 1.48 -14.72 7.92
N LYS A 8 1.32 -13.76 8.85
CA LYS A 8 0.88 -12.40 8.48
C LYS A 8 2.06 -11.46 8.25
N SER A 9 2.05 -10.69 7.15
CA SER A 9 3.09 -9.66 6.96
C SER A 9 2.83 -8.51 7.93
N PRO A 10 3.83 -8.11 8.75
CA PRO A 10 3.66 -7.00 9.68
C PRO A 10 3.58 -5.64 8.97
N TYR A 11 3.90 -5.57 7.68
CA TYR A 11 4.01 -4.32 6.93
C TYR A 11 2.79 -4.03 6.06
N LEU A 12 1.97 -5.04 5.73
CA LEU A 12 0.90 -4.91 4.75
C LEU A 12 -0.08 -3.79 5.09
N SER A 13 -0.63 -3.80 6.31
CA SER A 13 -1.64 -2.82 6.72
C SER A 13 -1.11 -1.39 6.74
N SER A 14 0.09 -1.19 7.29
CA SER A 14 0.76 0.12 7.29
C SER A 14 1.12 0.59 5.88
N ASN A 15 1.55 -0.33 5.00
CA ASN A 15 1.91 -0.01 3.63
C ASN A 15 0.68 0.40 2.81
N LEU A 16 -0.45 -0.30 2.96
CA LEU A 16 -1.72 0.08 2.32
C LEU A 16 -2.14 1.50 2.72
N TYR A 17 -2.03 1.82 4.02
CA TYR A 17 -2.33 3.17 4.51
C TYR A 17 -1.37 4.22 3.92
N THR A 18 -0.07 3.97 3.94
CA THR A 18 0.96 4.89 3.47
C THR A 18 0.82 5.20 1.98
N ILE A 19 0.64 4.17 1.15
CA ILE A 19 0.45 4.35 -0.31
C ILE A 19 -0.84 5.11 -0.58
N ARG A 20 -1.94 4.80 0.13
CA ARG A 20 -3.21 5.52 -0.05
C ARG A 20 -3.05 7.02 0.18
N LYS A 21 -2.38 7.38 1.27
CA LYS A 21 -2.12 8.78 1.62
C LYS A 21 -1.29 9.48 0.55
N TYR A 22 -0.31 8.78 -0.01
CA TYR A 22 0.52 9.30 -1.09
C TYR A 22 -0.22 9.46 -2.42
N ALA A 23 -1.05 8.50 -2.79
CA ALA A 23 -1.88 8.58 -3.98
C ALA A 23 -3.02 9.61 -3.84
N VAL A 24 -3.21 10.19 -2.64
CA VAL A 24 -4.26 11.17 -2.32
C VAL A 24 -5.67 10.63 -2.67
N VAL A 25 -5.90 9.34 -2.44
CA VAL A 25 -7.19 8.69 -2.70
C VAL A 25 -7.93 8.38 -1.40
N SER A 26 -9.26 8.36 -1.48
CA SER A 26 -10.09 8.01 -0.33
C SER A 26 -10.20 6.48 -0.17
N GLN A 27 -10.52 6.02 1.04
CA GLN A 27 -10.81 4.60 1.27
C GLN A 27 -12.04 4.14 0.47
N GLN A 28 -13.01 5.04 0.26
CA GLN A 28 -14.23 4.75 -0.50
C GLN A 28 -13.90 4.52 -1.99
N GLU A 29 -13.08 5.39 -2.58
CA GLU A 29 -12.68 5.29 -3.99
C GLU A 29 -11.97 3.97 -4.30
N ILE A 30 -11.07 3.52 -3.42
CA ILE A 30 -10.40 2.22 -3.59
C ILE A 30 -11.41 1.09 -3.45
N ALA A 31 -12.26 1.15 -2.43
CA ALA A 31 -13.26 0.11 -2.15
C ALA A 31 -14.24 -0.06 -3.32
N ASP A 32 -14.74 1.04 -3.87
CA ASP A 32 -15.60 1.07 -5.05
C ASP A 32 -14.88 0.49 -6.27
N SER A 33 -13.61 0.86 -6.49
CA SER A 33 -12.84 0.36 -7.63
C SER A 33 -12.56 -1.14 -7.58
N ILE A 34 -12.42 -1.73 -6.38
CA ILE A 34 -12.12 -3.15 -6.22
C ILE A 34 -13.37 -3.99 -5.87
N GLY A 35 -14.54 -3.35 -5.76
CA GLY A 35 -15.82 -4.02 -5.54
C GLY A 35 -16.01 -4.55 -4.12
N VAL A 36 -15.57 -3.82 -3.10
CA VAL A 36 -15.76 -4.18 -1.69
C VAL A 36 -16.38 -3.04 -0.89
N GLU A 37 -16.91 -3.37 0.29
CA GLU A 37 -17.36 -2.37 1.25
C GLU A 37 -16.19 -1.49 1.73
N ARG A 38 -16.43 -0.18 1.90
CA ARG A 38 -15.43 0.74 2.48
C ARG A 38 -14.85 0.23 3.79
N THR A 39 -15.71 -0.31 4.66
CA THR A 39 -15.31 -0.84 5.97
C THR A 39 -14.37 -2.05 5.85
N THR A 40 -14.48 -2.84 4.77
CA THR A 40 -13.55 -3.93 4.47
C THR A 40 -12.16 -3.38 4.15
N TYR A 41 -12.06 -2.34 3.32
CA TYR A 41 -10.77 -1.70 3.05
C TYR A 41 -10.17 -1.05 4.30
N THR A 42 -10.98 -0.38 5.12
CA THR A 42 -10.54 0.16 6.42
C THR A 42 -9.97 -0.95 7.32
N LYS A 43 -10.61 -2.13 7.37
CA LYS A 43 -10.12 -3.28 8.15
C LYS A 43 -8.74 -3.75 7.68
N TRP A 44 -8.44 -3.63 6.39
CA TRP A 44 -7.13 -4.00 5.86
C TRP A 44 -6.04 -3.02 6.27
N GLU A 45 -6.32 -1.73 6.30
CA GLU A 45 -5.36 -0.72 6.78
C GLU A 45 -5.05 -0.85 8.29
N ILE A 46 -5.92 -1.50 9.07
CA ILE A 46 -5.74 -1.66 10.53
C ILE A 46 -5.25 -3.07 10.95
N GLY A 47 -5.07 -4.01 10.02
CA GLY A 47 -4.41 -5.30 10.31
C GLY A 47 -5.18 -6.58 9.96
N THR A 48 -6.32 -6.49 9.26
CA THR A 48 -6.88 -7.66 8.57
C THR A 48 -6.18 -7.85 7.24
N GLU A 49 -6.02 -9.08 6.76
CA GLU A 49 -5.38 -9.31 5.47
C GLU A 49 -6.41 -9.45 4.34
N PRO A 50 -6.26 -8.72 3.23
CA PRO A 50 -6.97 -9.03 1.99
C PRO A 50 -6.55 -10.41 1.45
N SER A 51 -7.46 -11.04 0.72
CA SER A 51 -7.11 -12.23 -0.06
C SER A 51 -6.17 -11.87 -1.22
N TYR A 52 -5.49 -12.87 -1.78
CA TYR A 52 -4.63 -12.69 -2.95
C TYR A 52 -5.36 -12.01 -4.13
N TYR A 53 -6.63 -12.35 -4.34
CA TYR A 53 -7.49 -11.72 -5.35
C TYR A 53 -7.69 -10.22 -5.09
N HIS A 54 -7.97 -9.82 -3.86
CA HIS A 54 -8.15 -8.40 -3.53
C HIS A 54 -6.82 -7.65 -3.57
N LEU A 55 -5.70 -8.29 -3.17
CA LEU A 55 -4.37 -7.72 -3.32
C LEU A 55 -4.02 -7.41 -4.77
N SER A 56 -4.31 -8.33 -5.70
CA SER A 56 -4.04 -8.08 -7.13
C SER A 56 -4.84 -6.90 -7.67
N LYS A 57 -6.10 -6.75 -7.23
CA LYS A 57 -6.96 -5.61 -7.57
C LYS A 57 -6.43 -4.30 -7.01
N ILE A 58 -5.97 -4.28 -5.75
CA ILE A 58 -5.37 -3.10 -5.12
C ILE A 58 -4.09 -2.68 -5.86
N ILE A 59 -3.21 -3.63 -6.16
CA ILE A 59 -1.97 -3.38 -6.92
C ILE A 59 -2.30 -2.80 -8.28
N LYS A 60 -3.28 -3.39 -8.99
CA LYS A 60 -3.73 -2.88 -10.28
C LYS A 60 -4.27 -1.45 -10.18
N PHE A 61 -5.13 -1.17 -9.20
CA PHE A 61 -5.67 0.18 -8.98
C PHE A 61 -4.57 1.23 -8.85
N TYR A 62 -3.52 0.96 -8.06
CA TYR A 62 -2.41 1.89 -7.89
C TYR A 62 -1.56 2.02 -9.15
N ASN A 63 -1.28 0.91 -9.85
CA ASN A 63 -0.56 0.95 -11.12
C ASN A 63 -1.31 1.77 -12.19
N ASP A 64 -2.63 1.61 -12.28
CA ASP A 64 -3.49 2.37 -13.21
C ASP A 64 -3.49 3.89 -12.87
N LYS A 65 -3.17 4.25 -11.62
CA LYS A 65 -2.99 5.64 -11.14
C LYS A 65 -1.55 6.14 -11.24
N GLY A 66 -0.64 5.38 -11.85
CA GLY A 66 0.78 5.74 -12.01
C GLY A 66 1.67 5.46 -10.80
N VAL A 67 1.15 4.77 -9.78
CA VAL A 67 1.92 4.34 -8.61
C VAL A 67 2.42 2.91 -8.87
N SER A 68 3.67 2.80 -9.34
CA SER A 68 4.31 1.50 -9.58
C SER A 68 4.41 0.69 -8.29
N LEU A 69 3.58 -0.35 -8.17
CA LEU A 69 3.46 -1.19 -6.97
C LEU A 69 3.51 -2.68 -7.34
N ASP A 70 4.15 -3.47 -6.49
CA ASP A 70 4.17 -4.93 -6.56
C ASP A 70 3.93 -5.58 -5.19
N TYR A 71 3.80 -6.91 -5.18
CA TYR A 71 3.59 -7.69 -3.96
C TYR A 71 4.77 -7.61 -2.98
N ASN A 72 5.99 -7.58 -3.49
CA ASN A 72 7.18 -7.57 -2.65
C ASN A 72 7.20 -6.28 -1.82
N MET A 73 6.95 -5.15 -2.48
CA MET A 73 6.91 -3.82 -1.87
C MET A 73 5.83 -3.71 -0.79
N LEU A 74 4.69 -4.38 -0.95
CA LEU A 74 3.63 -4.42 0.07
C LEU A 74 3.98 -5.29 1.27
N LEU A 75 4.77 -6.37 1.09
CA LEU A 75 4.87 -7.44 2.07
C LEU A 75 6.23 -7.55 2.77
N SER A 76 7.33 -7.10 2.17
CA SER A 76 8.69 -7.39 2.67
C SER A 76 9.31 -6.29 3.53
N ALA A 77 8.94 -5.02 3.31
CA ALA A 77 9.51 -3.89 4.03
C ALA A 77 8.49 -2.75 4.21
N PRO A 78 8.66 -1.88 5.22
CA PRO A 78 7.84 -0.69 5.36
C PRO A 78 8.14 0.31 4.25
N ILE A 79 7.10 0.77 3.55
CA ILE A 79 7.23 1.80 2.53
C ILE A 79 7.43 3.15 3.22
N GLN A 80 8.56 3.79 2.95
CA GLN A 80 8.85 5.14 3.40
C GLN A 80 8.66 6.11 2.23
N ILE A 81 7.74 7.06 2.37
CA ILE A 81 7.46 8.07 1.35
C ILE A 81 8.14 9.36 1.78
N THR A 82 9.31 9.63 1.21
CA THR A 82 10.00 10.91 1.43
C THR A 82 9.42 11.94 0.47
N LEU A 83 8.80 12.99 1.01
CA LEU A 83 8.47 14.19 0.24
C LEU A 83 9.78 14.86 -0.19
N GLN A 84 10.28 14.53 -1.37
CA GLN A 84 11.34 15.29 -2.01
C GLN A 84 10.65 16.33 -2.90
N SER A 85 10.51 17.57 -2.43
CA SER A 85 10.14 18.67 -3.32
C SER A 85 11.30 18.93 -4.28
N ARG A 86 11.26 18.38 -5.49
CA ARG A 86 12.06 18.93 -6.59
C ARG A 86 11.20 19.95 -7.31
N ALA A 87 11.80 21.07 -7.67
CA ALA A 87 11.15 22.25 -8.27
C ALA A 87 10.49 22.01 -9.65
N THR A 88 10.35 20.75 -10.06
CA THR A 88 9.71 20.29 -11.29
C THR A 88 8.72 19.21 -10.85
N GLY A 89 7.42 19.44 -11.06
CA GLY A 89 6.30 18.72 -10.44
C GLY A 89 6.10 17.25 -10.80
N GLU A 90 7.15 16.44 -10.79
CA GLU A 90 7.09 14.99 -10.91
C GLU A 90 7.66 14.32 -9.65
N ILE A 91 6.87 13.43 -9.04
CA ILE A 91 7.31 12.64 -7.90
C ILE A 91 7.96 11.35 -8.40
N ILE A 92 9.27 11.21 -8.21
CA ILE A 92 10.03 10.00 -8.57
C ILE A 92 10.27 9.16 -7.30
N MET A 93 9.85 7.88 -7.34
CA MET A 93 10.17 6.92 -6.29
C MET A 93 11.65 6.52 -6.37
N ASN A 94 12.44 6.85 -5.35
CA ASN A 94 13.79 6.31 -5.20
C ASN A 94 13.74 5.12 -4.24
N ARG A 95 13.99 3.90 -4.74
CA ARG A 95 14.57 2.86 -3.90
C ARG A 95 15.94 3.38 -3.49
N LYS A 96 16.19 3.62 -2.20
CA LYS A 96 17.57 3.61 -1.75
C LYS A 96 18.06 2.18 -1.93
N ASN A 97 19.04 2.01 -2.79
CA ASN A 97 19.90 0.84 -2.69
C ASN A 97 20.50 0.94 -1.29
N ASP A 98 20.06 0.08 -0.38
CA ASP A 98 20.78 -0.09 0.87
C ASP A 98 22.12 -0.70 0.48
N ASP A 99 23.19 0.04 0.76
CA ASP A 99 24.56 -0.42 0.69
C ASP A 99 24.69 -1.75 1.46
N ILE A 100 25.03 -2.82 0.75
CA ILE A 100 26.00 -3.90 1.05
C ILE A 100 26.22 -4.72 -0.24
#